data_AF-A0A9E2X8P5-F1
#
_entry.id   AF-A0A9E2X8P5-F1
#
_cell.length_a   1.000
_cell.length_b   1.000
_cell.length_c   1.000
_cell.angle_alpha   90.00
_cell.angle_beta   90.00
_cell.angle_gamma   90.00
#
_symmetry.space_group_name_H-M   'P 1'
#
loop_
_entity.id
_entity.type
_entity.pdbx_description
1 polymer ?
#
loop_
_entity_poly.entity_id
_entity_poly.type
_entity_poly.pdbx_seq_one_letter_code
_entity_poly.pdbx_strand_id
1 'polypeptide(L)'
;PGDGARVVNLDAAVGEFPDTPIADESLGTAMLYSSGTTGSPKGILRPLPENPPEQQLPIANFIMDAWRFRDGMTYLSPAPLYHAAPLLGVALTIRMGGTAIIMEHFDPEQFLALVERYRVTHSQLVPTMFSRMLKLTDEVRHRYDVSSQEIAIHAAAPCPVQVKEQMIAWWGPIIYEYYAATEGHCFVACDSAEWLAHRGTVGRVLLGELHVLDEEMQPVPIGTSGALWFKTASEFEYFKDPVKTAEARSPDGTMSTVGDVGYVEEDGYVYLTDRRTFMIISGGVNIYPQECENLLITHPEVADAAVFGIPNADLGEEVKAVVQPMPGIRPSADFAEELIAFCRQHLAHIKCPRSVDFEEELPRLPTGKLYKRLLRDRYWGERKSRIV
;
A
#
# COMPACT_ATOMS: atom_id res chain seq x y z
N PRO A 1 23.81 -12.90 12.18
CA PRO A 1 22.74 -11.89 12.36
C PRO A 1 22.02 -12.14 13.68
N GLY A 2 22.16 -11.24 14.66
CA GLY A 2 21.43 -11.29 15.92
C GLY A 2 22.32 -11.23 17.15
N ASP A 3 23.39 -12.01 17.24
CA ASP A 3 24.06 -12.19 18.52
C ASP A 3 24.95 -10.99 18.90
N GLY A 4 24.60 -10.35 20.01
CA GLY A 4 25.36 -9.23 20.61
C GLY A 4 24.84 -8.93 22.01
N ALA A 5 25.46 -7.99 22.72
CA ALA A 5 25.11 -7.70 24.13
C ALA A 5 23.66 -7.24 24.39
N ARG A 6 22.84 -7.02 23.35
CA ARG A 6 21.43 -6.58 23.44
C ARG A 6 20.42 -7.55 22.82
N VAL A 7 20.87 -8.62 22.17
CA VAL A 7 20.01 -9.58 21.46
C VAL A 7 20.57 -10.97 21.69
N VAL A 8 19.74 -11.84 22.23
CA VAL A 8 20.01 -13.28 22.43
C VAL A 8 19.30 -14.07 21.33
N ASN A 9 19.86 -15.22 20.95
CA ASN A 9 19.19 -16.12 20.00
C ASN A 9 17.92 -16.73 20.65
N LEU A 10 17.01 -17.26 19.82
CA LEU A 10 15.73 -17.79 20.28
C LEU A 10 15.94 -18.90 21.32
N ASP A 11 16.84 -19.86 21.04
CA ASP A 11 17.11 -20.99 21.94
C ASP A 11 17.56 -20.53 23.33
N ALA A 12 18.43 -19.51 23.43
CA ALA A 12 18.83 -18.94 24.70
C ALA A 12 17.71 -18.11 25.36
N ALA A 13 16.91 -17.39 24.56
CA ALA A 13 15.79 -16.61 25.08
C ALA A 13 14.70 -17.50 25.69
N VAL A 14 14.46 -18.69 25.12
CA VAL A 14 13.43 -19.63 25.58
C VAL A 14 13.97 -20.73 26.49
N GLY A 15 15.29 -20.90 26.62
CA GLY A 15 15.90 -22.05 27.28
C GLY A 15 15.60 -22.20 28.78
N GLU A 16 15.18 -21.12 29.45
CA GLU A 16 14.73 -21.16 30.85
C GLU A 16 13.22 -21.43 31.01
N PHE A 17 12.46 -21.44 29.91
CA PHE A 17 11.02 -21.62 29.89
C PHE A 17 10.64 -23.09 29.59
N PRO A 18 9.47 -23.57 30.05
CA PRO A 18 9.03 -24.93 29.76
C PRO A 18 8.72 -25.13 28.27
N ASP A 19 8.88 -26.37 27.81
CA ASP A 19 8.52 -26.83 26.46
C ASP A 19 7.03 -27.24 26.34
N THR A 20 6.29 -27.12 27.45
CA THR A 20 4.83 -27.30 27.53
C THR A 20 4.11 -25.97 27.77
N PRO A 21 2.84 -25.82 27.36
CA PRO A 21 2.04 -24.63 27.65
C PRO A 21 2.06 -24.23 29.14
N ILE A 22 2.16 -22.93 29.40
CA ILE A 22 2.08 -22.35 30.75
C ILE A 22 0.62 -22.02 31.10
N ALA A 23 0.29 -21.95 32.39
CA ALA A 23 -1.09 -21.79 32.84
C ALA A 23 -1.74 -20.44 32.47
N ASP A 24 -0.93 -19.41 32.24
CA ASP A 24 -1.32 -18.03 31.93
C ASP A 24 -0.85 -17.60 30.54
N GLU A 25 -0.76 -18.55 29.60
CA GLU A 25 -0.39 -18.23 28.22
C GLU A 25 -1.37 -17.21 27.62
N SER A 26 -0.81 -16.20 26.95
CA SER A 26 -1.58 -15.18 26.26
C SER A 26 -0.99 -14.92 24.89
N LEU A 27 -1.86 -14.50 23.97
CA LEU A 27 -1.47 -14.17 22.61
C LEU A 27 -0.57 -12.93 22.58
N GLY A 28 0.57 -13.06 21.90
CA GLY A 28 1.36 -11.91 21.50
C GLY A 28 0.75 -11.18 20.29
N THR A 29 1.12 -9.92 20.11
CA THR A 29 0.90 -9.19 18.85
C THR A 29 2.19 -8.52 18.38
N ALA A 30 2.38 -8.42 17.08
CA ALA A 30 3.56 -7.78 16.51
C ALA A 30 3.51 -6.25 16.72
N MET A 31 4.61 -5.66 17.20
CA MET A 31 4.84 -4.21 17.14
C MET A 31 5.48 -3.88 15.79
N LEU A 32 4.67 -3.43 14.85
CA LEU A 32 5.11 -3.13 13.49
C LEU A 32 5.49 -1.67 13.33
N TYR A 33 6.42 -1.41 12.40
CA TYR A 33 6.82 -0.05 12.06
C TYR A 33 6.13 0.39 10.78
N SER A 34 5.37 1.50 10.83
CA SER A 34 4.82 2.09 9.61
C SER A 34 5.93 2.67 8.74
N SER A 35 5.80 2.49 7.43
CA SER A 35 6.67 3.10 6.43
C SER A 35 6.41 4.61 6.39
N GLY A 36 7.12 5.35 7.24
CA GLY A 36 6.95 6.79 7.44
C GLY A 36 7.22 7.57 6.15
N THR A 37 6.17 8.00 5.45
CA THR A 37 6.28 8.81 4.23
C THR A 37 6.75 10.24 4.51
N THR A 38 6.57 10.71 5.74
CA THR A 38 6.81 12.09 6.18
C THR A 38 7.92 12.20 7.24
N GLY A 39 8.52 11.09 7.68
CA GLY A 39 9.54 11.07 8.73
C GLY A 39 10.07 9.67 9.07
N SER A 40 10.69 9.51 10.24
CA SER A 40 11.18 8.22 10.74
C SER A 40 10.03 7.21 10.92
N PRO A 41 10.29 5.90 10.70
CA PRO A 41 9.30 4.85 10.95
C PRO A 41 8.73 4.94 12.38
N LYS A 42 7.42 4.79 12.52
CA LYS A 42 6.74 4.85 13.82
C LYS A 42 6.36 3.43 14.22
N GLY A 43 6.72 2.99 15.42
CA GLY A 43 6.28 1.69 15.95
C GLY A 43 4.84 1.82 16.45
N ILE A 44 3.93 0.95 16.01
CA ILE A 44 2.54 0.94 16.47
C ILE A 44 2.46 -0.03 17.65
N LEU A 45 2.20 0.51 18.83
CA LEU A 45 1.99 -0.27 20.05
C LEU A 45 0.48 -0.41 20.30
N ARG A 46 0.07 -1.63 20.64
CA ARG A 46 -1.30 -1.97 21.03
C ARG A 46 -1.26 -2.68 22.39
N PRO A 47 -2.34 -2.60 23.17
CA PRO A 47 -2.52 -3.50 24.31
C PRO A 47 -2.42 -4.96 23.83
N LEU A 48 -1.68 -5.78 24.57
CA LEU A 48 -1.62 -7.22 24.31
C LEU A 48 -2.96 -7.85 24.69
N PRO A 49 -3.49 -8.77 23.87
CA PRO A 49 -4.70 -9.50 24.22
C PRO A 49 -4.44 -10.48 25.38
N GLU A 50 -5.42 -10.64 26.24
CA GLU A 50 -5.39 -11.64 27.33
C GLU A 50 -5.88 -13.02 26.87
N ASN A 51 -6.24 -13.16 25.59
CA ASN A 51 -6.73 -14.42 25.03
C ASN A 51 -5.62 -15.49 25.00
N PRO A 52 -5.93 -16.76 25.33
CA PRO A 52 -4.97 -17.84 25.17
C PRO A 52 -4.63 -18.06 23.69
N PRO A 53 -3.44 -18.61 23.35
CA PRO A 53 -3.01 -18.93 21.99
C PRO A 53 -4.00 -19.76 21.17
N GLU A 54 -4.77 -20.63 21.82
CA GLU A 54 -5.81 -21.44 21.18
C GLU A 54 -6.99 -20.60 20.66
N GLN A 55 -7.26 -19.45 21.27
CA GLN A 55 -8.37 -18.58 20.89
C GLN A 55 -7.92 -17.51 19.89
N GLN A 56 -8.52 -17.49 18.71
CA GLN A 56 -8.24 -16.47 17.70
C GLN A 56 -8.80 -15.10 18.08
N LEU A 57 -8.08 -14.03 17.70
CA LEU A 57 -8.57 -12.67 17.82
C LEU A 57 -9.72 -12.42 16.82
N PRO A 58 -10.75 -11.64 17.17
CA PRO A 58 -11.87 -11.36 16.25
C PRO A 58 -11.44 -10.82 14.89
N ILE A 59 -10.41 -9.96 14.86
CA ILE A 59 -9.87 -9.42 13.60
C ILE A 59 -9.24 -10.50 12.71
N ALA A 60 -8.63 -11.53 13.31
CA ALA A 60 -8.06 -12.65 12.56
C ALA A 60 -9.18 -13.45 11.90
N ASN A 61 -10.26 -13.75 12.64
CA ASN A 61 -11.45 -14.44 12.12
C ASN A 61 -12.05 -13.68 10.93
N PHE A 62 -12.28 -12.37 11.10
CA PHE A 62 -12.79 -11.52 10.04
C PHE A 62 -11.94 -11.57 8.76
N ILE A 63 -10.61 -11.49 8.89
CA ILE A 63 -9.69 -11.53 7.74
C ILE A 63 -9.68 -12.90 7.08
N MET A 64 -9.71 -13.98 7.86
CA MET A 64 -9.79 -15.34 7.31
C MET A 64 -11.08 -15.56 6.54
N ASP A 65 -12.22 -15.10 7.07
CA ASP A 65 -13.51 -15.21 6.39
C ASP A 65 -13.55 -14.35 5.12
N ALA A 66 -13.11 -13.10 5.20
CA ALA A 66 -13.08 -12.17 4.07
C ALA A 66 -12.23 -12.70 2.90
N TRP A 67 -11.09 -13.32 3.22
CA TRP A 67 -10.15 -13.84 2.25
C TRP A 67 -10.21 -15.34 2.05
N ARG A 68 -11.24 -16.01 2.59
CA ARG A 68 -11.49 -17.45 2.42
C ARG A 68 -10.31 -18.35 2.79
N PHE A 69 -9.58 -17.97 3.83
CA PHE A 69 -8.51 -18.80 4.38
C PHE A 69 -9.11 -20.11 4.92
N ARG A 70 -8.44 -21.22 4.63
CA ARG A 70 -8.92 -22.56 4.99
C ARG A 70 -7.78 -23.56 5.12
N ASP A 71 -8.10 -24.69 5.75
CA ASP A 71 -7.18 -25.82 5.87
C ASP A 71 -6.67 -26.30 4.49
N GLY A 72 -5.38 -26.67 4.45
CA GLY A 72 -4.72 -27.16 3.25
C GLY A 72 -4.47 -26.11 2.14
N MET A 73 -4.76 -24.83 2.36
CA MET A 73 -4.47 -23.77 1.37
C MET A 73 -2.96 -23.59 1.16
N THR A 74 -2.57 -23.12 -0.03
CA THR A 74 -1.19 -22.71 -0.32
C THR A 74 -1.14 -21.21 -0.59
N TYR A 75 -0.35 -20.49 0.21
CA TYR A 75 -0.17 -19.05 0.15
C TYR A 75 1.23 -18.70 -0.36
N LEU A 76 1.33 -17.82 -1.36
CA LEU A 76 2.60 -17.28 -1.85
C LEU A 76 2.78 -15.84 -1.39
N SER A 77 3.83 -15.60 -0.59
CA SER A 77 4.24 -14.27 -0.12
C SER A 77 5.41 -13.74 -0.95
N PRO A 78 5.17 -12.85 -1.91
CA PRO A 78 6.24 -12.14 -2.63
C PRO A 78 6.78 -10.92 -1.88
N ALA A 79 6.15 -10.54 -0.75
CA ALA A 79 6.43 -9.30 -0.04
C ALA A 79 7.15 -9.54 1.31
N PRO A 80 7.93 -8.55 1.80
CA PRO A 80 8.74 -8.72 3.01
C PRO A 80 7.92 -8.88 4.30
N LEU A 81 8.24 -9.89 5.12
CA LEU A 81 7.50 -10.24 6.34
C LEU A 81 7.63 -9.24 7.50
N TYR A 82 8.42 -8.17 7.37
CA TYR A 82 8.44 -7.11 8.37
C TYR A 82 7.26 -6.12 8.21
N HIS A 83 6.39 -6.32 7.22
CA HIS A 83 5.15 -5.58 7.02
C HIS A 83 3.93 -6.33 7.50
N ALA A 84 2.91 -5.58 7.92
CA ALA A 84 1.68 -6.12 8.51
C ALA A 84 1.00 -7.16 7.62
N ALA A 85 0.73 -6.79 6.38
CA ALA A 85 -0.07 -7.58 5.46
C ALA A 85 0.58 -8.94 5.12
N PRO A 86 1.83 -9.00 4.60
CA PRO A 86 2.47 -10.29 4.32
C PRO A 86 2.76 -11.12 5.58
N LEU A 87 3.13 -10.48 6.70
CA LEU A 87 3.31 -11.18 7.98
C LEU A 87 2.02 -11.88 8.42
N LEU A 88 0.91 -11.15 8.36
CA LEU A 88 -0.41 -11.65 8.73
C LEU A 88 -0.84 -12.78 7.80
N GLY A 89 -0.70 -12.63 6.48
CA GLY A 89 -1.04 -13.66 5.51
C GLY A 89 -0.28 -14.97 5.76
N VAL A 90 1.03 -14.89 6.02
CA VAL A 90 1.85 -16.06 6.37
C VAL A 90 1.42 -16.66 7.72
N ALA A 91 1.25 -15.84 8.75
CA ALA A 91 0.88 -16.29 10.09
C ALA A 91 -0.50 -16.98 10.11
N LEU A 92 -1.50 -16.42 9.42
CA LEU A 92 -2.82 -17.02 9.31
C LEU A 92 -2.80 -18.31 8.49
N THR A 93 -2.01 -18.36 7.41
CA THR A 93 -1.84 -19.59 6.61
C THR A 93 -1.30 -20.72 7.49
N ILE A 94 -0.23 -20.46 8.25
CA ILE A 94 0.37 -21.45 9.16
C ILE A 94 -0.63 -21.86 10.24
N ARG A 95 -1.34 -20.89 10.84
CA ARG A 95 -2.34 -21.16 11.89
C ARG A 95 -3.47 -22.06 11.40
N MET A 96 -3.83 -21.97 10.12
CA MET A 96 -4.89 -22.79 9.50
C MET A 96 -4.39 -24.13 8.97
N GLY A 97 -3.12 -24.51 9.19
CA GLY A 97 -2.56 -25.75 8.64
C GLY A 97 -2.21 -25.68 7.15
N GLY A 98 -2.17 -24.48 6.57
CA GLY A 98 -1.78 -24.24 5.19
C GLY A 98 -0.26 -24.22 4.97
N THR A 99 0.14 -24.19 3.70
CA THR A 99 1.54 -24.05 3.28
C THR A 99 1.85 -22.62 2.87
N ALA A 100 2.85 -22.00 3.50
CA ALA A 100 3.34 -20.68 3.12
C ALA A 100 4.64 -20.78 2.31
N ILE A 101 4.62 -20.32 1.06
CA ILE A 101 5.80 -20.16 0.20
C ILE A 101 6.23 -18.70 0.27
N ILE A 102 7.48 -18.44 0.67
CA ILE A 102 8.00 -17.09 0.87
C ILE A 102 9.09 -16.84 -0.18
N MET A 103 8.96 -15.75 -0.94
CA MET A 103 10.01 -15.28 -1.84
C MET A 103 10.92 -14.31 -1.08
N GLU A 104 12.24 -14.48 -1.19
CA GLU A 104 13.21 -13.53 -0.64
C GLU A 104 13.17 -12.20 -1.41
N HIS A 105 13.00 -12.29 -2.72
CA HIS A 105 12.86 -11.17 -3.65
C HIS A 105 11.77 -11.47 -4.66
N PHE A 106 11.00 -10.45 -5.04
CA PHE A 106 10.01 -10.59 -6.09
C PHE A 106 10.66 -10.54 -7.47
N ASP A 107 10.50 -11.62 -8.22
CA ASP A 107 10.72 -11.70 -9.66
C ASP A 107 9.41 -12.14 -10.34
N PRO A 108 8.95 -11.43 -11.40
CA PRO A 108 7.64 -11.69 -12.00
C PRO A 108 7.53 -13.06 -12.68
N GLU A 109 8.58 -13.55 -13.35
CA GLU A 109 8.53 -14.88 -13.99
C GLU A 109 8.61 -15.99 -12.94
N GLN A 110 9.50 -15.83 -11.95
CA GLN A 110 9.61 -16.76 -10.83
C GLN A 110 8.30 -16.85 -10.03
N PHE A 111 7.60 -15.73 -9.82
CA PHE A 111 6.29 -15.74 -9.16
C PHE A 111 5.32 -16.66 -9.90
N LEU A 112 5.19 -16.51 -11.24
CA LEU A 112 4.32 -17.36 -12.06
C LEU A 112 4.73 -18.84 -12.01
N ALA A 113 6.03 -19.12 -12.07
CA ALA A 113 6.56 -20.48 -11.96
C ALA A 113 6.27 -21.12 -10.58
N LEU A 114 6.33 -20.34 -9.50
CA LEU A 114 6.00 -20.81 -8.15
C LEU A 114 4.50 -21.07 -8.00
N VAL A 115 3.65 -20.24 -8.62
CA VAL A 115 2.19 -20.46 -8.64
C VAL A 115 1.87 -21.83 -9.22
N GLU A 116 2.39 -22.14 -10.41
CA GLU A 116 2.17 -23.43 -11.06
C GLU A 116 2.74 -24.60 -10.24
N ARG A 117 4.02 -24.48 -9.85
CA ARG A 117 4.75 -25.55 -9.14
C ARG A 117 4.08 -25.98 -7.85
N TYR A 118 3.62 -25.01 -7.05
CA TYR A 118 3.04 -25.27 -5.74
C TYR A 118 1.51 -25.23 -5.75
N ARG A 119 0.88 -25.06 -6.92
CA ARG A 119 -0.56 -24.88 -7.07
C ARG A 119 -1.10 -23.85 -6.08
N VAL A 120 -0.46 -22.67 -6.07
CA VAL A 120 -0.78 -21.59 -5.14
C VAL A 120 -2.24 -21.19 -5.28
N THR A 121 -2.92 -21.07 -4.15
CA THR A 121 -4.34 -20.70 -4.07
C THR A 121 -4.53 -19.23 -3.71
N HIS A 122 -3.64 -18.68 -2.88
CA HIS A 122 -3.75 -17.32 -2.36
C HIS A 122 -2.42 -16.59 -2.49
N SER A 123 -2.49 -15.31 -2.80
CA SER A 123 -1.32 -14.45 -2.79
C SER A 123 -1.70 -13.03 -2.36
N GLN A 124 -0.72 -12.31 -1.83
CA GLN A 124 -0.86 -10.89 -1.54
C GLN A 124 0.26 -10.11 -2.24
N LEU A 125 -0.16 -9.16 -3.05
CA LEU A 125 0.65 -8.44 -4.02
C LEU A 125 0.55 -6.93 -3.78
N VAL A 126 1.39 -6.18 -4.47
CA VAL A 126 1.29 -4.71 -4.58
C VAL A 126 1.13 -4.34 -6.05
N PRO A 127 0.53 -3.18 -6.38
CA PRO A 127 0.29 -2.79 -7.77
C PRO A 127 1.53 -2.81 -8.68
N THR A 128 2.70 -2.49 -8.16
CA THR A 128 3.95 -2.53 -8.94
C THR A 128 4.31 -3.96 -9.39
N MET A 129 3.94 -4.99 -8.62
CA MET A 129 4.12 -6.39 -9.01
C MET A 129 3.21 -6.75 -10.20
N PHE A 130 1.97 -6.25 -10.23
CA PHE A 130 1.08 -6.37 -11.39
C PHE A 130 1.68 -5.73 -12.64
N SER A 131 2.12 -4.47 -12.53
CA SER A 131 2.75 -3.78 -13.66
C SER A 131 3.98 -4.54 -14.18
N ARG A 132 4.82 -5.09 -13.30
CA ARG A 132 5.99 -5.89 -13.69
C ARG A 132 5.61 -7.19 -14.40
N MET A 133 4.57 -7.89 -13.94
CA MET A 133 4.08 -9.11 -14.62
C MET A 133 3.45 -8.80 -15.99
N LEU A 134 2.68 -7.72 -16.11
CA LEU A 134 2.08 -7.32 -17.39
C LEU A 134 3.12 -6.91 -18.44
N LYS A 135 4.30 -6.45 -17.99
CA LYS A 135 5.44 -6.08 -18.85
C LYS A 135 6.28 -7.29 -19.29
N LEU A 136 6.00 -8.50 -18.80
CA LEU A 136 6.57 -9.72 -19.38
C LEU A 136 6.10 -9.88 -20.83
N THR A 137 6.93 -10.51 -21.67
CA THR A 137 6.50 -10.89 -23.01
C THR A 137 5.30 -11.83 -22.93
N ASP A 138 4.42 -11.80 -23.94
CA ASP A 138 3.25 -12.68 -23.99
C ASP A 138 3.63 -14.16 -23.86
N GLU A 139 4.77 -14.56 -24.44
CA GLU A 139 5.28 -15.93 -24.33
C GLU A 139 5.54 -16.34 -22.88
N VAL A 140 6.22 -15.49 -22.09
CA VAL A 140 6.51 -15.78 -20.68
C VAL A 140 5.23 -15.70 -19.84
N ARG A 141 4.39 -14.69 -20.11
CA ARG A 141 3.14 -14.47 -19.37
C ARG A 141 2.18 -15.66 -19.45
N HIS A 142 2.13 -16.32 -20.61
CA HIS A 142 1.25 -17.47 -20.86
C HIS A 142 1.93 -18.84 -20.74
N ARG A 143 3.19 -18.88 -20.29
CA ARG A 143 3.96 -20.12 -20.13
C ARG A 143 3.50 -20.98 -18.95
N TYR A 144 2.97 -20.35 -17.90
CA TYR A 144 2.67 -21.00 -16.61
C TYR A 144 1.17 -21.07 -16.35
N ASP A 145 0.70 -22.20 -15.81
CA ASP A 145 -0.67 -22.35 -15.33
C ASP A 145 -0.88 -21.64 -13.98
N VAL A 146 -1.62 -20.53 -14.00
CA VAL A 146 -2.00 -19.77 -12.81
C VAL A 146 -3.42 -20.04 -12.32
N SER A 147 -4.13 -21.02 -12.91
CA SER A 147 -5.53 -21.31 -12.63
C SER A 147 -5.81 -21.86 -11.23
N SER A 148 -4.77 -22.26 -10.48
CA SER A 148 -4.91 -22.66 -9.08
C SER A 148 -5.23 -21.50 -8.14
N GLN A 149 -4.97 -20.25 -8.57
CA GLN A 149 -5.24 -19.09 -7.73
C GLN A 149 -6.74 -18.82 -7.63
N GLU A 150 -7.19 -18.58 -6.41
CA GLU A 150 -8.58 -18.31 -6.06
C GLU A 150 -8.75 -16.89 -5.52
N ILE A 151 -7.73 -16.37 -4.83
CA ILE A 151 -7.72 -15.06 -4.20
C ILE A 151 -6.34 -14.41 -4.44
N ALA A 152 -6.30 -13.29 -5.16
CA ALA A 152 -5.14 -12.43 -5.30
C ALA A 152 -5.45 -11.06 -4.68
N ILE A 153 -4.93 -10.82 -3.48
CA ILE A 153 -5.19 -9.57 -2.76
C ILE A 153 -4.11 -8.56 -3.15
N HIS A 154 -4.48 -7.32 -3.45
CA HIS A 154 -3.51 -6.23 -3.45
C HIS A 154 -3.93 -5.06 -2.57
N ALA A 155 -2.94 -4.38 -2.01
CA ALA A 155 -3.12 -3.25 -1.12
C ALA A 155 -1.84 -2.39 -1.07
N ALA A 156 -1.75 -1.56 -0.04
CA ALA A 156 -0.60 -0.72 0.33
C ALA A 156 -0.26 0.45 -0.61
N ALA A 157 -0.70 0.40 -1.87
CA ALA A 157 -0.62 1.52 -2.81
C ALA A 157 -1.83 1.52 -3.75
N PRO A 158 -2.22 2.69 -4.27
CA PRO A 158 -3.24 2.78 -5.32
C PRO A 158 -2.82 1.97 -6.56
N CYS A 159 -3.75 1.20 -7.12
CA CYS A 159 -3.51 0.49 -8.36
C CYS A 159 -3.93 1.35 -9.56
N PRO A 160 -3.06 1.54 -10.57
CA PRO A 160 -3.49 2.20 -11.80
C PRO A 160 -4.67 1.47 -12.43
N VAL A 161 -5.72 2.20 -12.80
CA VAL A 161 -6.99 1.64 -13.34
C VAL A 161 -6.70 0.67 -14.48
N GLN A 162 -5.89 1.08 -15.46
CA GLN A 162 -5.55 0.26 -16.62
C GLN A 162 -4.78 -1.03 -16.23
N VAL A 163 -3.90 -0.97 -15.23
CA VAL A 163 -3.16 -2.14 -14.73
C VAL A 163 -4.12 -3.13 -14.08
N LYS A 164 -5.03 -2.64 -13.23
CA LYS A 164 -6.03 -3.49 -12.57
C LYS A 164 -6.98 -4.13 -13.58
N GLU A 165 -7.45 -3.39 -14.58
CA GLU A 165 -8.28 -3.94 -15.67
C GLU A 165 -7.57 -5.06 -16.44
N GLN A 166 -6.31 -4.85 -16.82
CA GLN A 166 -5.52 -5.86 -17.53
C GLN A 166 -5.30 -7.12 -16.68
N MET A 167 -5.02 -6.95 -15.39
CA MET A 167 -4.89 -8.09 -14.48
C MET A 167 -6.21 -8.84 -14.30
N ILE A 168 -7.35 -8.16 -14.13
CA ILE A 168 -8.66 -8.83 -14.04
C ILE A 168 -8.99 -9.54 -15.36
N ALA A 169 -8.66 -8.95 -16.51
CA ALA A 169 -8.84 -9.60 -17.80
C ALA A 169 -7.97 -10.86 -17.97
N TRP A 170 -6.76 -10.85 -17.40
CA TRP A 170 -5.82 -11.97 -17.49
C TRP A 170 -6.10 -13.08 -16.47
N TRP A 171 -6.22 -12.74 -15.19
CA TRP A 171 -6.37 -13.71 -14.08
C TRP A 171 -7.84 -14.01 -13.75
N GLY A 172 -8.78 -13.25 -14.29
CA GLY A 172 -10.19 -13.36 -13.96
C GLY A 172 -10.57 -12.62 -12.67
N PRO A 173 -11.80 -12.81 -12.18
CA PRO A 173 -12.37 -12.06 -11.06
C PRO A 173 -11.90 -12.57 -9.68
N ILE A 174 -10.62 -12.93 -9.57
CA ILE A 174 -9.98 -13.39 -8.32
C ILE A 174 -9.24 -12.27 -7.59
N ILE A 175 -9.24 -11.05 -8.14
CA ILE A 175 -8.45 -9.95 -7.59
C ILE A 175 -9.30 -9.13 -6.61
N TYR A 176 -8.81 -9.06 -5.38
CA TYR A 176 -9.41 -8.27 -4.30
C TYR A 176 -8.52 -7.07 -3.99
N GLU A 177 -9.15 -5.94 -3.69
CA GLU A 177 -8.47 -4.74 -3.23
C GLU A 177 -8.95 -4.41 -1.81
N TYR A 178 -8.03 -3.98 -0.95
CA TYR A 178 -8.41 -3.41 0.33
C TYR A 178 -7.56 -2.21 0.71
N TYR A 179 -8.19 -1.29 1.43
CA TYR A 179 -7.57 -0.19 2.13
C TYR A 179 -7.72 -0.38 3.64
N ALA A 180 -6.57 -0.40 4.31
CA ALA A 180 -6.45 -0.41 5.76
C ALA A 180 -5.10 0.20 6.16
N ALA A 181 -4.97 0.54 7.44
CA ALA A 181 -3.75 1.07 8.03
C ALA A 181 -3.21 0.15 9.13
N THR A 182 -1.91 0.25 9.44
CA THR A 182 -1.27 -0.60 10.49
C THR A 182 -1.84 -0.29 11.87
N GLU A 183 -2.32 0.93 12.05
CA GLU A 183 -3.06 1.45 13.21
C GLU A 183 -4.45 0.80 13.35
N GLY A 184 -4.95 0.08 12.32
CA GLY A 184 -6.11 -0.83 12.42
C GLY A 184 -7.43 -0.11 12.67
N HIS A 185 -7.65 0.95 11.92
CA HIS A 185 -8.77 1.86 12.12
C HIS A 185 -10.08 1.39 11.46
N CYS A 186 -9.98 0.94 10.22
CA CYS A 186 -11.10 0.55 9.38
C CYS A 186 -10.58 -0.43 8.31
N PHE A 187 -11.48 -1.27 7.82
CA PHE A 187 -11.22 -2.18 6.72
C PHE A 187 -12.19 -1.89 5.59
N VAL A 188 -11.66 -1.37 4.48
CA VAL A 188 -12.41 -1.08 3.27
C VAL A 188 -11.96 -2.06 2.20
N ALA A 189 -12.87 -2.73 1.51
CA ALA A 189 -12.48 -3.68 0.48
C ALA A 189 -13.52 -3.82 -0.63
N CYS A 190 -13.07 -4.29 -1.78
CA CYS A 190 -13.91 -4.70 -2.90
C CYS A 190 -13.34 -5.92 -3.63
N ASP A 191 -14.24 -6.65 -4.28
CA ASP A 191 -13.87 -7.67 -5.25
C ASP A 191 -13.72 -7.10 -6.68
N SER A 192 -13.35 -7.96 -7.64
CA SER A 192 -13.17 -7.54 -9.04
C SER A 192 -14.45 -7.04 -9.70
N ALA A 193 -15.62 -7.58 -9.35
CA ALA A 193 -16.89 -7.18 -9.95
C ALA A 193 -17.33 -5.81 -9.44
N GLU A 194 -17.24 -5.59 -8.13
CA GLU A 194 -17.46 -4.30 -7.48
C GLU A 194 -16.50 -3.24 -8.04
N TRP A 195 -15.20 -3.56 -8.13
CA TRP A 195 -14.21 -2.64 -8.68
C TRP A 195 -14.48 -2.30 -10.15
N LEU A 196 -14.93 -3.28 -10.96
CA LEU A 196 -15.33 -3.02 -12.35
C LEU A 196 -16.59 -2.12 -12.42
N ALA A 197 -17.53 -2.24 -11.49
CA ALA A 197 -18.68 -1.34 -11.43
C ALA A 197 -18.28 0.08 -10.97
N HIS A 198 -17.24 0.20 -10.14
CA HIS A 198 -16.81 1.45 -9.48
C HIS A 198 -15.30 1.70 -9.67
N ARG A 199 -14.87 1.90 -10.92
CA ARG A 199 -13.43 1.96 -11.28
C ARG A 199 -12.69 3.01 -10.47
N GLY A 200 -11.60 2.57 -9.83
CA GLY A 200 -10.75 3.42 -8.99
C GLY A 200 -11.15 3.44 -7.50
N THR A 201 -12.22 2.74 -7.12
CA THR A 201 -12.57 2.55 -5.71
C THR A 201 -11.54 1.66 -5.00
N VAL A 202 -11.39 1.84 -3.69
CA VAL A 202 -10.77 0.85 -2.79
C VAL A 202 -11.82 -0.03 -2.10
N GLY A 203 -13.09 0.19 -2.44
CA GLY A 203 -14.24 -0.61 -2.03
C GLY A 203 -15.11 0.06 -0.98
N ARG A 204 -15.78 -0.76 -0.18
CA ARG A 204 -16.73 -0.32 0.86
C ARG A 204 -16.23 -0.68 2.24
N VAL A 205 -16.67 0.08 3.24
CA VAL A 205 -16.36 -0.21 4.65
C VAL A 205 -16.99 -1.55 5.03
N LEU A 206 -16.14 -2.53 5.37
CA LEU A 206 -16.54 -3.85 5.88
C LEU A 206 -16.41 -3.94 7.40
N LEU A 207 -15.48 -3.19 7.99
CA LEU A 207 -15.26 -3.13 9.44
C LEU A 207 -14.85 -1.71 9.86
N GLY A 208 -15.49 -1.19 10.91
CA GLY A 208 -15.24 0.15 11.44
C GLY A 208 -16.21 1.21 10.90
N GLU A 209 -15.99 2.46 11.29
CA GLU A 209 -16.78 3.62 10.84
C GLU A 209 -15.83 4.66 10.24
N LEU A 210 -16.09 5.08 8.99
CA LEU A 210 -15.32 6.05 8.22
C LEU A 210 -16.10 7.37 8.10
N HIS A 211 -15.42 8.49 8.32
CA HIS A 211 -15.94 9.83 8.07
C HIS A 211 -14.98 10.61 7.18
N VAL A 212 -15.54 11.49 6.35
CA VAL A 212 -14.79 12.43 5.52
C VAL A 212 -15.03 13.83 6.07
N LEU A 213 -13.99 14.45 6.62
CA LEU A 213 -14.09 15.73 7.33
C LEU A 213 -13.22 16.82 6.69
N ASP A 214 -13.62 18.08 6.87
CA ASP A 214 -12.83 19.26 6.52
C ASP A 214 -11.78 19.61 7.61
N GLU A 215 -11.16 20.78 7.48
CA GLU A 215 -10.13 21.26 8.41
C GLU A 215 -10.69 21.66 9.78
N GLU A 216 -11.99 21.99 9.83
CA GLU A 216 -12.76 22.33 11.02
C GLU A 216 -13.45 21.10 11.66
N MET A 217 -13.08 19.89 11.24
CA MET A 217 -13.63 18.61 11.71
C MET A 217 -15.15 18.48 11.45
N GLN A 218 -15.68 19.15 10.42
CA GLN A 218 -17.07 19.02 10.01
C GLN A 218 -17.21 18.05 8.83
N PRO A 219 -18.30 17.28 8.74
CA PRO A 219 -18.56 16.42 7.59
C PRO A 219 -18.68 17.22 6.30
N VAL A 220 -18.00 16.77 5.25
CA VAL A 220 -18.13 17.33 3.90
C VAL A 220 -19.29 16.67 3.14
N PRO A 221 -19.85 17.31 2.09
CA PRO A 221 -20.85 16.68 1.24
C PRO A 221 -20.34 15.39 0.57
N ILE A 222 -21.26 14.46 0.28
CA ILE A 222 -20.95 13.22 -0.47
C ILE A 222 -20.25 13.55 -1.80
N GLY A 223 -19.28 12.75 -2.19
CA GLY A 223 -18.46 12.97 -3.38
C GLY A 223 -17.42 14.10 -3.24
N THR A 224 -17.34 14.78 -2.10
CA THR A 224 -16.35 15.83 -1.86
C THR A 224 -15.15 15.28 -1.13
N SER A 225 -13.94 15.61 -1.60
CA SER A 225 -12.70 15.20 -0.94
C SER A 225 -12.53 15.84 0.43
N GLY A 226 -12.13 15.06 1.41
CA GLY A 226 -11.74 15.52 2.75
C GLY A 226 -10.81 14.53 3.45
N ALA A 227 -10.38 14.88 4.66
CA ALA A 227 -9.53 14.02 5.47
C ALA A 227 -10.33 12.79 5.92
N LEU A 228 -9.74 11.61 5.76
CA LEU A 228 -10.35 10.36 6.24
C LEU A 228 -10.10 10.21 7.74
N TRP A 229 -11.20 10.15 8.49
CA TRP A 229 -11.21 9.93 9.92
C TRP A 229 -11.96 8.64 10.22
N PHE A 230 -11.50 7.94 11.25
CA PHE A 230 -12.03 6.65 11.63
C PHE A 230 -12.41 6.65 13.09
N LYS A 231 -13.56 6.08 13.43
CA LYS A 231 -13.90 5.86 14.83
C LYS A 231 -12.95 4.83 15.42
N THR A 232 -12.32 5.17 16.54
CA THR A 232 -11.27 4.34 17.14
C THR A 232 -11.88 3.07 17.75
N ALA A 233 -11.77 1.95 17.02
CA ALA A 233 -12.25 0.65 17.51
C ALA A 233 -11.25 -0.06 18.44
N SER A 234 -9.96 0.24 18.33
CA SER A 234 -8.90 -0.31 19.17
C SER A 234 -7.89 0.77 19.51
N GLU A 235 -7.47 0.81 20.77
CA GLU A 235 -6.44 1.74 21.21
C GLU A 235 -5.09 1.40 20.55
N PHE A 236 -4.38 2.45 20.12
CA PHE A 236 -3.00 2.36 19.69
C PHE A 236 -2.23 3.60 20.12
N GLU A 237 -0.91 3.45 20.24
CA GLU A 237 0.02 4.54 20.47
C GLU A 237 1.25 4.37 19.57
N TYR A 238 1.89 5.47 19.20
CA TYR A 238 3.21 5.40 18.59
C TYR A 238 4.28 5.23 19.66
N PHE A 239 5.09 4.19 19.52
CA PHE A 239 6.12 3.81 20.48
C PHE A 239 7.10 4.97 20.73
N LYS A 240 7.13 5.44 21.98
CA LYS A 240 7.96 6.58 22.44
C LYS A 240 7.70 7.89 21.69
N ASP A 241 6.50 8.09 21.14
CA ASP A 241 6.13 9.29 20.39
C ASP A 241 4.72 9.80 20.77
N PRO A 242 4.56 10.38 21.98
CA PRO A 242 3.26 10.85 22.47
C PRO A 242 2.72 12.03 21.64
N VAL A 243 3.61 12.86 21.07
CA VAL A 243 3.23 14.00 20.23
C VAL A 243 2.52 13.50 18.97
N LYS A 244 3.14 12.59 18.22
CA LYS A 244 2.49 12.04 17.03
C LYS A 244 1.24 11.22 17.36
N THR A 245 1.20 10.62 18.55
CA THR A 245 0.01 9.88 19.00
C THR A 245 -1.17 10.84 19.18
N ALA A 246 -0.94 12.01 19.78
CA ALA A 246 -1.94 13.05 19.91
C ALA A 246 -2.35 13.65 18.55
N GLU A 247 -1.39 13.90 17.65
CA GLU A 247 -1.66 14.43 16.30
C GLU A 247 -2.53 13.49 15.44
N ALA A 248 -2.51 12.19 15.72
CA ALA A 248 -3.28 11.19 14.99
C ALA A 248 -4.70 11.01 15.55
N ARG A 249 -5.11 11.74 16.60
CA ARG A 249 -6.41 11.63 17.26
C ARG A 249 -7.23 12.91 17.08
N SER A 250 -8.55 12.78 17.08
CA SER A 250 -9.45 13.93 17.08
C SER A 250 -9.36 14.68 18.42
N PRO A 251 -9.75 15.96 18.48
CA PRO A 251 -9.69 16.74 19.72
C PRO A 251 -10.45 16.11 20.91
N ASP A 252 -11.52 15.36 20.64
CA ASP A 252 -12.30 14.61 21.63
C ASP A 252 -11.81 13.17 21.86
N GLY A 253 -10.80 12.72 21.12
CA GLY A 253 -10.20 11.39 21.20
C GLY A 253 -11.04 10.23 20.66
N THR A 254 -12.22 10.50 20.10
CA THR A 254 -13.15 9.46 19.63
C THR A 254 -12.76 8.86 18.27
N MET A 255 -11.92 9.58 17.52
CA MET A 255 -11.49 9.21 16.18
C MET A 255 -9.98 9.29 16.04
N SER A 256 -9.47 8.61 15.03
CA SER A 256 -8.09 8.70 14.60
C SER A 256 -7.96 8.81 13.08
N THR A 257 -6.80 9.26 12.62
CA THR A 257 -6.49 9.39 11.19
C THR A 257 -5.05 8.95 10.90
N VAL A 258 -4.81 8.58 9.64
CA VAL A 258 -3.46 8.36 9.09
C VAL A 258 -3.06 9.43 8.08
N GLY A 259 -3.88 10.47 7.92
CA GLY A 259 -3.63 11.60 7.01
C GLY A 259 -3.89 11.31 5.53
N ASP A 260 -4.59 10.23 5.22
CA ASP A 260 -5.06 9.93 3.86
C ASP A 260 -6.31 10.78 3.55
N VAL A 261 -6.43 11.22 2.30
CA VAL A 261 -7.54 12.06 1.80
C VAL A 261 -8.32 11.26 0.77
N GLY A 262 -9.64 11.40 0.82
CA GLY A 262 -10.53 10.69 -0.09
C GLY A 262 -11.94 11.22 -0.02
N TYR A 263 -12.84 10.53 -0.71
CA TYR A 263 -14.27 10.80 -0.69
C TYR A 263 -15.05 9.49 -0.71
N VAL A 264 -16.33 9.58 -0.38
CA VAL A 264 -17.28 8.48 -0.44
C VAL A 264 -18.41 8.89 -1.38
N GLU A 265 -18.81 8.00 -2.29
CA GLU A 265 -19.95 8.19 -3.20
C GLU A 265 -21.29 7.78 -2.55
N GLU A 266 -22.41 8.09 -3.19
CA GLU A 266 -23.76 7.87 -2.66
C GLU A 266 -24.07 6.40 -2.33
N ASP A 267 -23.44 5.47 -3.06
CA ASP A 267 -23.56 4.02 -2.89
C ASP A 267 -22.55 3.43 -1.88
N GLY A 268 -21.76 4.29 -1.23
CA GLY A 268 -20.85 3.93 -0.15
C GLY A 268 -19.45 3.50 -0.57
N TYR A 269 -19.11 3.60 -1.87
CA TYR A 269 -17.76 3.30 -2.35
C TYR A 269 -16.77 4.42 -2.00
N VAL A 270 -15.61 4.02 -1.51
CA VAL A 270 -14.54 4.90 -1.04
C VAL A 270 -13.49 5.06 -2.12
N TYR A 271 -13.04 6.29 -2.33
CA TYR A 271 -12.01 6.63 -3.30
C TYR A 271 -10.91 7.42 -2.61
N LEU A 272 -9.65 7.05 -2.87
CA LEU A 272 -8.47 7.72 -2.32
C LEU A 272 -7.91 8.68 -3.38
N THR A 273 -7.68 9.94 -3.02
CA THR A 273 -7.21 10.96 -3.97
C THR A 273 -5.71 11.21 -3.87
N ASP A 274 -5.14 11.29 -2.66
CA ASP A 274 -3.72 11.15 -2.30
C ASP A 274 -3.58 11.36 -0.76
N ARG A 275 -2.37 11.58 -0.26
CA ARG A 275 -2.12 12.19 1.05
C ARG A 275 -2.11 13.70 0.93
N ARG A 276 -2.66 14.38 1.94
CA ARG A 276 -2.62 15.85 2.05
C ARG A 276 -1.19 16.40 1.88
N THR A 277 -0.19 15.69 2.41
CA THR A 277 1.22 16.10 2.36
C THR A 277 1.88 16.04 0.98
N PHE A 278 1.30 15.32 0.01
CA PHE A 278 1.86 15.18 -1.35
C PHE A 278 1.10 15.98 -2.42
N MET A 279 0.03 16.66 -2.03
CA MET A 279 -0.72 17.55 -2.91
C MET A 279 0.19 18.67 -3.42
N ILE A 280 0.18 18.88 -4.74
CA ILE A 280 0.92 19.95 -5.40
C ILE A 280 -0.02 21.15 -5.52
N ILE A 281 0.40 22.31 -5.06
CA ILE A 281 -0.38 23.56 -5.19
C ILE A 281 0.28 24.43 -6.27
N SER A 282 -0.28 24.39 -7.47
CA SER A 282 0.23 25.12 -8.64
C SER A 282 -0.81 26.13 -9.11
N GLY A 283 -0.51 27.42 -8.98
CA GLY A 283 -1.37 28.50 -9.47
C GLY A 283 -2.75 28.55 -8.80
N GLY A 284 -2.83 28.15 -7.52
CA GLY A 284 -4.09 28.10 -6.76
C GLY A 284 -4.96 26.86 -7.03
N VAL A 285 -4.44 25.87 -7.77
CA VAL A 285 -5.14 24.60 -8.04
C VAL A 285 -4.44 23.45 -7.32
N ASN A 286 -5.24 22.61 -6.67
CA ASN A 286 -4.79 21.38 -6.03
C ASN A 286 -4.62 20.29 -7.09
N ILE A 287 -3.39 19.78 -7.22
CA ILE A 287 -3.03 18.70 -8.14
C ILE A 287 -2.59 17.50 -7.32
N TYR A 288 -3.21 16.35 -7.61
CA TYR A 288 -2.90 15.07 -6.97
C TYR A 288 -1.92 14.29 -7.86
N PRO A 289 -0.63 14.17 -7.49
CA PRO A 289 0.39 13.61 -8.36
C PRO A 289 0.15 12.14 -8.73
N GLN A 290 -0.55 11.38 -7.88
CA GLN A 290 -0.85 9.97 -8.11
C GLN A 290 -1.57 9.72 -9.45
N GLU A 291 -2.42 10.64 -9.90
CA GLU A 291 -3.12 10.53 -11.20
C GLU A 291 -2.12 10.52 -12.37
N CYS A 292 -1.10 11.38 -12.31
CA CYS A 292 -0.05 11.42 -13.31
C CYS A 292 0.90 10.22 -13.23
N GLU A 293 1.23 9.75 -12.02
CA GLU A 293 2.05 8.54 -11.83
C GLU A 293 1.36 7.29 -12.39
N ASN A 294 0.08 7.14 -12.09
CA ASN A 294 -0.74 6.04 -12.55
C ASN A 294 -0.84 6.00 -14.07
N LEU A 295 -0.84 7.15 -14.73
CA LEU A 295 -0.78 7.21 -16.19
C LEU A 295 0.62 6.87 -16.71
N LEU A 296 1.67 7.53 -16.20
CA LEU A 296 3.04 7.34 -16.68
C LEU A 296 3.47 5.86 -16.63
N ILE A 297 3.07 5.13 -15.60
CA ILE A 297 3.47 3.73 -15.44
C ILE A 297 2.84 2.76 -16.45
N THR A 298 1.80 3.20 -17.18
CA THR A 298 1.17 2.45 -18.27
C THR A 298 1.89 2.62 -19.61
N HIS A 299 2.81 3.59 -19.71
CA HIS A 299 3.65 3.75 -20.88
C HIS A 299 4.59 2.52 -21.02
N PRO A 300 4.69 1.91 -22.22
CA PRO A 300 5.44 0.66 -22.40
C PRO A 300 6.93 0.78 -22.08
N GLU A 301 7.50 1.97 -22.26
CA GLU A 301 8.93 2.25 -22.03
C GLU A 301 9.25 2.75 -20.61
N VAL A 302 8.23 2.94 -19.77
CA VAL A 302 8.41 3.39 -18.37
C VAL A 302 8.35 2.18 -17.47
N ALA A 303 9.41 1.88 -16.72
CA ALA A 303 9.38 0.87 -15.68
C ALA A 303 8.58 1.35 -14.46
N ASP A 304 8.82 2.61 -14.06
CA ASP A 304 8.29 3.21 -12.85
C ASP A 304 8.31 4.75 -12.91
N ALA A 305 7.48 5.42 -12.12
CA ALA A 305 7.36 6.88 -12.12
C ALA A 305 7.07 7.47 -10.73
N ALA A 306 7.62 8.67 -10.51
CA ALA A 306 7.38 9.51 -9.34
C ALA A 306 6.99 10.92 -9.79
N VAL A 307 5.90 11.48 -9.28
CA VAL A 307 5.42 12.83 -9.56
C VAL A 307 5.29 13.58 -8.25
N PHE A 308 5.79 14.82 -8.22
CA PHE A 308 5.77 15.69 -7.06
C PHE A 308 5.92 17.15 -7.46
N GLY A 309 5.60 18.05 -6.52
CA GLY A 309 5.72 19.49 -6.70
C GLY A 309 7.15 19.96 -6.47
N ILE A 310 7.66 20.80 -7.37
CA ILE A 310 8.92 21.52 -7.22
C ILE A 310 8.67 23.03 -7.21
N PRO A 311 9.56 23.84 -6.59
CA PRO A 311 9.34 25.28 -6.48
C PRO A 311 9.21 25.96 -7.86
N ASN A 312 8.17 26.77 -8.03
CA ASN A 312 7.99 27.62 -9.21
C ASN A 312 7.72 29.07 -8.75
N ALA A 313 8.42 30.05 -9.35
CA ALA A 313 8.35 31.45 -8.93
C ALA A 313 6.96 32.09 -9.17
N ASP A 314 6.26 31.67 -10.21
CA ASP A 314 4.98 32.25 -10.64
C ASP A 314 3.79 31.50 -10.07
N LEU A 315 3.90 30.17 -9.96
CA LEU A 315 2.80 29.27 -9.59
C LEU A 315 2.87 28.77 -8.14
N GLY A 316 3.96 29.06 -7.42
CA GLY A 316 4.27 28.48 -6.12
C GLY A 316 4.95 27.12 -6.29
N GLU A 317 4.22 26.14 -6.82
CA GLU A 317 4.77 24.84 -7.21
C GLU A 317 4.47 24.54 -8.69
N GLU A 318 5.28 23.68 -9.30
CA GLU A 318 4.98 23.06 -10.60
C GLU A 318 5.16 21.54 -10.55
N VAL A 319 4.47 20.83 -11.44
CA VAL A 319 4.50 19.36 -11.51
C VAL A 319 5.80 18.90 -12.16
N LYS A 320 6.57 18.08 -11.43
CA LYS A 320 7.77 17.38 -11.90
C LYS A 320 7.52 15.88 -11.91
N ALA A 321 7.95 15.20 -12.97
CA ALA A 321 8.06 13.76 -12.98
C ALA A 321 9.53 13.32 -12.95
N VAL A 322 9.80 12.22 -12.27
CA VAL A 322 11.06 11.47 -12.34
C VAL A 322 10.71 10.04 -12.72
N VAL A 323 11.30 9.55 -13.80
CA VAL A 323 10.90 8.32 -14.47
C VAL A 323 12.07 7.34 -14.49
N GLN A 324 11.78 6.09 -14.17
CA GLN A 324 12.68 4.97 -14.41
C GLN A 324 12.31 4.34 -15.75
N PRO A 325 13.20 4.37 -16.76
CA PRO A 325 12.96 3.69 -18.03
C PRO A 325 13.00 2.16 -17.87
N MET A 326 12.36 1.46 -18.80
CA MET A 326 12.54 0.02 -18.95
C MET A 326 14.01 -0.32 -19.32
N PRO A 327 14.53 -1.48 -18.92
CA PRO A 327 15.87 -1.92 -19.33
C PRO A 327 16.05 -1.84 -20.85
N GLY A 328 17.11 -1.18 -21.29
CA GLY A 328 17.42 -0.97 -22.71
C GLY A 328 16.86 0.32 -23.32
N ILE A 329 15.94 1.02 -22.63
CA ILE A 329 15.47 2.35 -23.04
C ILE A 329 16.45 3.41 -22.54
N ARG A 330 16.89 4.29 -23.44
CA ARG A 330 17.85 5.35 -23.12
C ARG A 330 17.12 6.66 -22.76
N PRO A 331 17.41 7.26 -21.58
CA PRO A 331 16.97 8.62 -21.27
C PRO A 331 17.37 9.62 -22.36
N SER A 332 16.44 10.47 -22.78
CA SER A 332 16.69 11.55 -23.74
C SER A 332 15.69 12.71 -23.55
N ALA A 333 16.01 13.87 -24.11
CA ALA A 333 15.09 15.01 -24.13
C ALA A 333 13.80 14.68 -24.93
N ASP A 334 13.95 14.01 -26.07
CA ASP A 334 12.81 13.59 -26.90
C ASP A 334 11.89 12.64 -26.13
N PHE A 335 12.45 11.70 -25.36
CA PHE A 335 11.66 10.80 -24.53
C PHE A 335 10.95 11.53 -23.38
N ALA A 336 11.59 12.54 -22.79
CA ALA A 336 10.93 13.39 -21.79
C ALA A 336 9.73 14.15 -22.40
N GLU A 337 9.88 14.71 -23.61
CA GLU A 337 8.80 15.39 -24.32
C GLU A 337 7.67 14.43 -24.72
N GLU A 338 8.00 13.22 -25.14
CA GLU A 338 7.04 12.15 -25.42
C GLU A 338 6.19 11.83 -24.20
N LEU A 339 6.80 11.65 -23.02
CA LEU A 339 6.07 11.36 -21.78
C LEU A 339 5.18 12.53 -21.34
N ILE A 340 5.64 13.78 -21.52
CA ILE A 340 4.82 14.96 -21.26
C ILE A 340 3.63 15.01 -22.22
N ALA A 341 3.84 14.73 -23.50
CA ALA A 341 2.79 14.67 -24.51
C ALA A 341 1.79 13.56 -24.21
N PHE A 342 2.27 12.38 -23.80
CA PHE A 342 1.45 11.25 -23.37
C PHE A 342 0.55 11.63 -22.20
N CYS A 343 1.07 12.34 -21.19
CA CYS A 343 0.25 12.87 -20.10
C CYS A 343 -0.81 13.85 -20.60
N ARG A 344 -0.44 14.79 -21.49
CA ARG A 344 -1.36 15.81 -22.02
C ARG A 344 -2.49 15.26 -22.87
N GLN A 345 -2.32 14.07 -23.45
CA GLN A 345 -3.36 13.41 -24.22
C GLN A 345 -4.48 12.84 -23.33
N HIS A 346 -4.19 12.54 -22.07
CA HIS A 346 -5.09 11.81 -21.18
C HIS A 346 -5.49 12.60 -19.92
N LEU A 347 -4.70 13.60 -19.52
CA LEU A 347 -4.92 14.42 -18.33
C LEU A 347 -5.12 15.89 -18.69
N ALA A 348 -5.84 16.61 -17.83
CA ALA A 348 -5.91 18.06 -17.91
C ALA A 348 -4.50 18.68 -17.88
N HIS A 349 -4.25 19.66 -18.74
CA HIS A 349 -2.90 20.23 -18.93
C HIS A 349 -2.23 20.69 -17.63
N ILE A 350 -3.02 21.24 -16.69
CA ILE A 350 -2.51 21.72 -15.39
C ILE A 350 -1.94 20.58 -14.51
N LYS A 351 -2.41 19.34 -14.70
CA LYS A 351 -1.97 18.16 -13.95
C LYS A 351 -0.75 17.47 -14.58
N CYS A 352 -0.37 17.85 -15.79
CA CYS A 352 0.73 17.23 -16.52
C CYS A 352 2.08 17.74 -16.01
N PRO A 353 3.15 16.92 -16.06
CA PRO A 353 4.49 17.38 -15.72
C PRO A 353 4.93 18.50 -16.65
N ARG A 354 5.58 19.52 -16.09
CA ARG A 354 6.28 20.55 -16.88
C ARG A 354 7.66 20.09 -17.32
N SER A 355 8.27 19.17 -16.58
CA SER A 355 9.52 18.53 -16.92
C SER A 355 9.58 17.09 -16.41
N VAL A 356 10.41 16.27 -17.06
CA VAL A 356 10.67 14.88 -16.71
C VAL A 356 12.18 14.71 -16.57
N ASP A 357 12.64 14.16 -15.44
CA ASP A 357 14.01 13.66 -15.28
C ASP A 357 14.01 12.13 -15.22
N PHE A 358 15.18 11.52 -15.35
CA PHE A 358 15.33 10.08 -15.35
C PHE A 358 16.24 9.59 -14.23
N GLU A 359 15.89 8.45 -13.65
CA GLU A 359 16.69 7.72 -12.68
C GLU A 359 16.86 6.27 -13.14
N GLU A 360 18.01 5.67 -12.87
CA GLU A 360 18.22 4.25 -13.15
C GLU A 360 17.34 3.37 -12.25
N GLU A 361 17.15 3.79 -11.00
CA GLU A 361 16.29 3.13 -10.03
C GLU A 361 15.59 4.16 -9.13
N LEU A 362 14.26 4.13 -9.08
CA LEU A 362 13.50 4.98 -8.16
C LEU A 362 13.61 4.47 -6.70
N PRO A 363 13.64 5.37 -5.70
CA PRO A 363 13.78 5.00 -4.29
C PRO A 363 12.48 4.38 -3.76
N ARG A 364 12.24 3.11 -4.08
CA ARG A 364 11.16 2.30 -3.50
C ARG A 364 11.67 1.49 -2.33
N LEU A 365 10.83 1.37 -1.31
CA LEU A 365 11.02 0.36 -0.27
C LEU A 365 10.79 -1.04 -0.88
N PRO A 366 11.34 -2.10 -0.27
CA PRO A 366 11.05 -3.49 -0.65
C PRO A 366 9.55 -3.86 -0.66
N THR A 367 8.68 -3.03 -0.08
CA THR A 367 7.22 -3.15 -0.18
C THR A 367 6.60 -2.64 -1.48
N GLY A 368 7.42 -2.07 -2.36
CA GLY A 368 6.91 -1.33 -3.51
C GLY A 368 6.39 0.07 -3.17
N LYS A 369 6.50 0.57 -1.93
CA LYS A 369 6.12 1.96 -1.61
C LYS A 369 7.20 2.95 -2.04
N LEU A 370 6.82 3.98 -2.80
CA LEU A 370 7.74 5.01 -3.28
C LEU A 370 8.08 6.05 -2.21
N TYR A 371 9.38 6.30 -2.01
CA TYR A 371 9.88 7.27 -1.04
C TYR A 371 10.15 8.63 -1.68
N LYS A 372 9.07 9.30 -2.10
CA LYS A 372 9.09 10.56 -2.89
C LYS A 372 9.92 11.69 -2.27
N ARG A 373 10.03 11.74 -0.93
CA ARG A 373 10.78 12.78 -0.21
C ARG A 373 12.24 12.89 -0.68
N LEU A 374 12.94 11.77 -0.85
CA LEU A 374 14.34 11.78 -1.28
C LEU A 374 14.54 12.34 -2.70
N LEU A 375 13.52 12.25 -3.55
CA LEU A 375 13.53 12.87 -4.87
C LEU A 375 13.21 14.36 -4.75
N ARG A 376 12.10 14.69 -4.06
CA ARG A 376 11.62 16.06 -3.85
C ARG A 376 12.69 16.96 -3.23
N ASP A 377 13.38 16.50 -2.19
CA ASP A 377 14.38 17.28 -1.46
C ASP A 377 15.52 17.78 -2.38
N ARG A 378 15.85 17.04 -3.45
CA ARG A 378 16.88 17.44 -4.43
C ARG A 378 16.51 18.70 -5.21
N TYR A 379 15.22 18.92 -5.42
CA TYR A 379 14.70 20.09 -6.16
C TYR A 379 14.36 21.26 -5.24
N TRP A 380 14.09 20.99 -3.97
CA TRP A 380 13.79 22.01 -2.97
C TRP A 380 15.06 22.57 -2.31
N GLY A 381 16.17 21.81 -2.26
CA GLY A 381 17.40 22.25 -1.61
C GLY A 381 17.18 22.55 -0.12
N GLU A 382 17.71 23.67 0.40
CA GLU A 382 17.45 24.13 1.78
C GLU A 382 16.08 24.83 1.94
N ARG A 383 15.34 25.08 0.85
CA ARG A 383 14.02 25.70 0.93
C ARG A 383 13.03 24.66 1.43
N LYS A 384 12.56 24.78 2.66
CA LYS A 384 11.44 23.96 3.13
C LYS A 384 10.18 24.36 2.38
N SER A 385 9.44 23.38 1.87
CA SER A 385 8.03 23.59 1.50
C SER A 385 7.31 24.14 2.72
N ARG A 386 6.56 25.22 2.51
CA ARG A 386 5.98 26.02 3.58
C ARG A 386 4.64 25.47 4.06
N ILE A 387 4.39 24.18 3.85
CA ILE A 387 3.10 23.54 4.10
C ILE A 387 3.34 22.30 4.97
N VAL A 388 2.94 22.43 6.24
CA VAL A 388 2.77 21.36 7.24
C VAL A 388 1.39 20.76 7.05
#